data_AF-A0A922LGP8-F1
#
_entry.id   AF-A0A922LGP8-F1
#
_cell.length_a   1.000
_cell.length_b   1.000
_cell.length_c   1.000
_cell.angle_alpha   90.00
_cell.angle_beta   90.00
_cell.angle_gamma   90.00
#
_symmetry.space_group_name_H-M   'P 1'
#
loop_
_entity.id
_entity.type
_entity.pdbx_description
1 polymer ?
#
loop_
_entity_poly.entity_id
_entity_poly.type
_entity_poly.pdbx_seq_one_letter_code
_entity_poly.pdbx_strand_id
1 'polypeptide(L)'
;MSTATLPNILITGTPGTGKTTISKEVSRRSSLNYISINDVAKEEELYDGYDEANQCHILDEDRILDELEDAMSSGGQIVDYHSCEFFPERWFDAVFVLRTDNTVLYPRLTSRNYSTEKVSDLIHCEIVQVCF
;
A
#
# COMPACT_ATOMS: atom_id res chain seq x y z
N MET A 1 22.38 -5.95 -25.27
CA MET A 1 22.63 -4.97 -24.20
C MET A 1 21.42 -5.03 -23.29
N SER A 2 21.56 -5.52 -22.06
CA SER A 2 20.45 -5.44 -21.10
C SER A 2 20.22 -3.97 -20.81
N THR A 3 19.15 -3.39 -21.32
CA THR A 3 18.64 -2.13 -20.80
C THR A 3 18.28 -2.41 -19.35
N ALA A 4 19.10 -1.93 -18.41
CA ALA A 4 18.77 -2.04 -17.00
C ALA A 4 17.43 -1.34 -16.79
N THR A 5 16.39 -2.11 -16.49
CA THR A 5 15.09 -1.59 -16.09
C THR A 5 15.23 -0.89 -14.74
N LEU A 6 14.50 0.20 -14.55
CA LEU A 6 14.47 0.88 -13.25
C LEU A 6 13.84 -0.06 -12.20
N PRO A 7 14.24 0.04 -10.92
CA PRO A 7 13.75 -0.87 -9.90
C PRO A 7 12.28 -0.63 -9.59
N ASN A 8 11.61 -1.68 -9.15
CA ASN A 8 10.29 -1.62 -8.56
C ASN A 8 10.40 -1.71 -7.04
N ILE A 9 9.66 -0.86 -6.34
CA ILE A 9 9.70 -0.75 -4.88
C ILE A 9 8.28 -0.87 -4.32
N LEU A 10 8.10 -1.70 -3.30
CA LEU A 10 6.89 -1.70 -2.47
C LEU A 10 7.14 -0.93 -1.18
N ILE A 11 6.27 0.03 -0.88
CA ILE A 11 6.18 0.68 0.42
C ILE A 11 4.93 0.17 1.11
N THR A 12 5.10 -0.58 2.20
CA THR A 12 4.02 -1.20 2.98
C THR A 12 4.09 -0.84 4.47
N GLY A 13 3.15 -1.33 5.26
CA GLY A 13 2.99 -1.01 6.68
C GLY A 13 1.56 -0.61 7.05
N THR A 14 1.29 -0.54 8.35
CA THR A 14 -0.03 -0.19 8.87
C THR A 14 -0.52 1.17 8.32
N PRO A 15 -1.82 1.34 8.01
CA PRO A 15 -2.40 2.64 7.70
C PRO A 15 -1.96 3.72 8.71
N GLY A 16 -1.55 4.90 8.22
CA GLY A 16 -1.11 6.02 9.07
C GLY A 16 0.41 6.13 9.33
N THR A 17 1.20 5.11 8.96
CA THR A 17 2.67 5.13 9.13
C THR A 17 3.38 6.11 8.21
N GLY A 18 2.78 6.45 7.07
CA GLY A 18 3.25 7.51 6.17
C GLY A 18 3.60 7.07 4.74
N LYS A 19 3.17 5.86 4.33
CA LYS A 19 3.46 5.28 3.00
C LYS A 19 3.24 6.26 1.85
N THR A 20 2.00 6.73 1.69
CA THR A 20 1.62 7.69 0.63
C THR A 20 2.47 8.95 0.60
N THR A 21 2.83 9.48 1.77
CA THR A 21 3.67 10.68 1.86
C THR A 21 5.09 10.40 1.36
N ILE A 22 5.70 9.30 1.80
CA ILE A 22 7.04 8.90 1.37
C ILE A 22 7.05 8.51 -0.10
N SER A 23 6.11 7.69 -0.56
CA SER A 23 6.06 7.21 -1.95
C SER A 23 5.93 8.36 -2.95
N LYS A 24 5.05 9.34 -2.67
CA LYS A 24 4.92 10.55 -3.51
C LYS A 24 6.17 11.40 -3.51
N GLU A 25 6.84 11.54 -2.37
CA GLU A 25 8.08 12.33 -2.28
C GLU A 25 9.26 11.64 -2.99
N VAL A 26 9.37 10.32 -2.89
CA VAL A 26 10.36 9.53 -3.61
C VAL A 26 10.12 9.63 -5.12
N SER A 27 8.88 9.47 -5.58
CA SER A 27 8.54 9.64 -6.99
C SER A 27 8.91 11.04 -7.52
N ARG A 28 8.61 12.10 -6.78
CA ARG A 28 9.00 13.49 -7.15
C ARG A 28 10.51 13.71 -7.24
N ARG A 29 11.31 12.96 -6.48
CA ARG A 29 12.77 13.10 -6.40
C ARG A 29 13.53 12.07 -7.23
N SER A 30 12.82 11.21 -7.96
CA SER A 30 13.40 10.13 -8.75
C SER A 30 12.70 10.03 -10.11
N SER A 31 13.06 9.02 -10.89
CA SER A 31 12.36 8.68 -12.14
C SER A 31 11.31 7.59 -11.94
N LEU A 32 10.95 7.26 -10.68
CA LEU A 32 9.98 6.23 -10.36
C LEU A 32 8.54 6.78 -10.43
N ASN A 33 7.63 5.99 -10.98
CA ASN A 33 6.22 6.29 -11.06
C ASN A 33 5.47 5.79 -9.82
N TYR A 34 4.69 6.67 -9.20
CA TYR A 34 3.92 6.35 -8.01
C TYR A 34 2.59 5.66 -8.36
N ILE A 35 2.35 4.50 -7.74
CA ILE A 35 1.10 3.76 -7.85
C ILE A 35 0.49 3.58 -6.46
N SER A 36 -0.76 3.98 -6.33
CA SER A 36 -1.59 3.77 -5.14
C SER A 36 -2.59 2.68 -5.45
N ILE A 37 -2.47 1.52 -4.80
CA ILE A 37 -3.40 0.41 -5.05
C ILE A 37 -4.84 0.78 -4.68
N ASN A 38 -5.01 1.62 -3.65
CA ASN A 38 -6.33 2.15 -3.27
C ASN A 38 -6.93 3.05 -4.36
N ASP A 39 -6.11 3.85 -5.05
CA ASP A 39 -6.61 4.73 -6.10
C ASP A 39 -6.92 3.93 -7.37
N VAL A 40 -6.05 2.97 -7.76
CA VAL A 40 -6.29 2.04 -8.88
C VAL A 40 -7.59 1.26 -8.67
N ALA A 41 -7.76 0.65 -7.49
CA ALA A 41 -8.97 -0.10 -7.16
C ALA A 41 -10.24 0.75 -7.24
N LYS A 42 -10.14 2.03 -6.87
CA LYS A 42 -11.26 2.96 -6.88
C LYS A 42 -11.60 3.46 -8.28
N GLU A 43 -10.59 3.77 -9.08
CA GLU A 43 -10.74 4.29 -10.44
C GLU A 43 -11.28 3.22 -11.39
N GLU A 44 -10.82 1.97 -11.23
CA GLU A 44 -11.19 0.84 -12.10
C GLU A 44 -12.28 -0.06 -11.49
N GLU A 45 -12.85 0.33 -10.35
CA GLU A 45 -13.90 -0.40 -9.61
C GLU A 45 -13.53 -1.90 -9.37
N LEU A 46 -12.30 -2.13 -8.89
CA LEU A 46 -11.71 -3.46 -8.67
C LEU A 46 -11.99 -3.96 -7.24
N TYR A 47 -13.28 -4.20 -6.97
CA TYR A 47 -13.74 -4.69 -5.68
C TYR A 47 -14.59 -5.95 -5.84
N ASP A 48 -14.40 -6.93 -4.95
CA ASP A 48 -15.20 -8.15 -4.86
C ASP A 48 -16.07 -8.13 -3.58
N GLY A 49 -16.98 -7.15 -3.54
CA GLY A 49 -17.93 -6.99 -2.45
C GLY A 49 -17.53 -5.97 -1.39
N TYR A 50 -18.20 -6.07 -0.23
CA TYR A 50 -18.08 -5.12 0.87
C TYR A 50 -18.10 -5.86 2.20
N ASP A 51 -17.12 -5.58 3.04
CA ASP A 51 -17.03 -6.08 4.40
C ASP A 51 -17.80 -5.13 5.33
N GLU A 52 -18.98 -5.57 5.76
CA GLU A 52 -19.84 -4.84 6.70
C GLU A 52 -19.24 -4.75 8.11
N ALA A 53 -18.39 -5.68 8.54
CA ALA A 53 -17.77 -5.62 9.86
C ALA A 53 -16.70 -4.51 9.90
N ASN A 54 -15.90 -4.40 8.84
CA ASN A 54 -14.81 -3.44 8.74
C ASN A 54 -15.17 -2.14 8.00
N GLN A 55 -16.39 -2.07 7.46
CA GLN A 55 -16.93 -0.95 6.69
C GLN A 55 -15.97 -0.54 5.56
N CYS A 56 -15.59 -1.52 4.74
CA CYS A 56 -14.68 -1.32 3.61
C CYS A 56 -14.96 -2.27 2.45
N HIS A 57 -14.61 -1.84 1.24
CA HIS A 57 -14.64 -2.72 0.07
C HIS A 57 -13.56 -3.78 0.18
N ILE A 58 -13.90 -4.99 -0.26
CA ILE A 58 -12.94 -6.09 -0.42
C ILE A 58 -12.26 -5.90 -1.77
N LEU A 59 -10.93 -5.87 -1.78
CA LEU A 59 -10.15 -5.71 -3.01
C LEU A 59 -10.28 -6.97 -3.87
N ASP A 60 -10.51 -6.79 -5.17
CA ASP A 60 -10.35 -7.88 -6.13
C ASP A 60 -8.86 -8.00 -6.49
N GLU A 61 -8.13 -8.84 -5.76
CA GLU A 61 -6.68 -8.97 -5.85
C GLU A 61 -6.23 -9.44 -7.25
N ASP A 62 -6.92 -10.42 -7.84
CA ASP A 62 -6.59 -10.95 -9.16
C ASP A 62 -6.70 -9.86 -10.24
N ARG A 63 -7.78 -9.06 -10.23
CA ARG A 63 -7.94 -7.96 -11.19
C ARG A 63 -6.92 -6.83 -10.98
N ILE A 64 -6.48 -6.59 -9.74
CA ILE A 64 -5.41 -5.64 -9.45
C ILE A 64 -4.08 -6.13 -10.02
N LEU A 65 -3.82 -7.44 -9.94
CA LEU A 65 -2.62 -8.02 -10.52
C LEU A 65 -2.61 -7.89 -12.05
N ASP A 66 -3.73 -8.21 -12.68
CA ASP A 66 -3.90 -8.09 -14.13
C ASP A 66 -3.70 -6.64 -14.61
N GLU A 67 -4.27 -5.67 -13.90
CA GLU A 67 -4.16 -4.24 -14.26
C GLU A 67 -2.71 -3.72 -14.16
N LEU A 68 -1.93 -4.22 -13.20
CA LEU A 68 -0.58 -3.71 -12.93
C LEU A 68 0.53 -4.45 -13.66
N GLU A 69 0.27 -5.61 -14.26
CA GLU A 69 1.28 -6.50 -14.82
C GLU A 69 2.20 -5.81 -15.85
N ASP A 70 1.63 -5.02 -16.77
CA ASP A 70 2.39 -4.32 -17.81
C ASP A 70 3.27 -3.21 -17.22
N ALA A 71 2.76 -2.46 -16.25
CA ALA A 71 3.49 -1.39 -15.57
C ALA A 71 4.65 -1.96 -14.73
N MET A 72 4.40 -3.04 -13.99
CA MET A 72 5.39 -3.71 -13.16
C MET A 72 6.47 -4.38 -14.02
N SER A 73 6.10 -5.01 -15.13
CA SER A 73 7.04 -5.61 -16.08
C SER A 73 7.95 -4.60 -16.77
N SER A 74 7.47 -3.36 -16.94
CA SER A 74 8.27 -2.26 -17.50
C SER A 74 9.33 -1.71 -16.54
N GLY A 75 9.16 -1.96 -15.23
CA GLY A 75 10.03 -1.45 -14.17
C GLY A 75 9.76 0.02 -13.81
N GLY A 76 10.44 0.52 -12.79
CA GLY A 76 10.39 1.92 -12.37
C GLY A 76 9.15 2.31 -11.57
N GLN A 77 8.51 1.38 -10.86
CA GLN A 77 7.31 1.65 -10.08
C GLN A 77 7.61 1.79 -8.59
N ILE A 78 6.89 2.69 -7.90
CA ILE A 78 6.80 2.72 -6.45
C ILE A 78 5.35 2.49 -6.03
N VAL A 79 5.08 1.30 -5.53
CA VAL A 79 3.74 0.83 -5.13
C VAL A 79 3.51 1.14 -3.65
N ASP A 80 2.36 1.74 -3.33
CA ASP A 80 1.88 1.98 -1.96
C ASP A 80 0.64 1.12 -1.70
N TYR A 81 0.76 0.20 -0.74
CA TYR A 81 -0.37 -0.50 -0.17
C TYR A 81 -0.10 -0.95 1.27
N HIS A 82 -1.14 -1.34 1.99
CA HIS A 82 -1.00 -1.80 3.38
C HIS A 82 -0.69 -3.29 3.48
N SER A 83 -1.14 -4.08 2.51
CA SER A 83 -0.79 -5.49 2.34
C SER A 83 0.39 -5.68 1.40
N CYS A 84 0.99 -6.87 1.45
CA CYS A 84 1.97 -7.32 0.46
C CYS A 84 1.80 -8.76 0.00
N GLU A 85 0.83 -9.51 0.53
CA GLU A 85 0.79 -10.98 0.42
C GLU A 85 0.42 -11.47 -0.98
N PHE A 86 -0.45 -10.76 -1.70
CA PHE A 86 -0.96 -11.20 -3.00
C PHE A 86 -0.07 -10.79 -4.18
N PHE A 87 0.93 -9.92 -3.97
CA PHE A 87 1.82 -9.51 -5.05
C PHE A 87 2.82 -10.61 -5.41
N PRO A 88 3.10 -10.84 -6.72
CA PRO A 88 4.18 -11.72 -7.13
C PRO A 88 5.53 -11.23 -6.61
N GLU A 89 6.31 -12.09 -5.93
CA GLU A 89 7.63 -11.73 -5.40
C GLU A 89 8.57 -11.14 -6.46
N ARG A 90 8.45 -11.60 -7.71
CA ARG A 90 9.24 -11.11 -8.86
C ARG A 90 9.04 -9.63 -9.18
N TRP A 91 7.96 -9.02 -8.70
CA TRP A 91 7.63 -7.64 -9.03
C TRP A 91 8.52 -6.63 -8.35
N PHE A 92 9.14 -6.95 -7.21
CA PHE A 92 9.82 -5.96 -6.37
C PHE A 92 11.29 -6.29 -6.16
N ASP A 93 12.14 -5.30 -6.41
CA ASP A 93 13.57 -5.36 -6.09
C ASP A 93 13.83 -4.99 -4.61
N ALA A 94 12.90 -4.25 -4.00
CA ALA A 94 12.95 -3.87 -2.59
C ALA A 94 11.55 -3.68 -2.00
N VAL A 95 11.40 -4.08 -0.73
CA VAL A 95 10.19 -3.85 0.07
C VAL A 95 10.58 -3.10 1.33
N PHE A 96 9.91 -1.97 1.59
CA PHE A 96 10.09 -1.17 2.80
C PHE A 96 8.82 -1.21 3.64
N VAL A 97 8.93 -1.78 4.84
CA VAL A 97 7.84 -1.80 5.82
C VAL A 97 7.99 -0.59 6.74
N LEU A 98 7.12 0.39 6.60
CA LEU A 98 7.10 1.57 7.46
C LEU A 98 6.50 1.24 8.82
N ARG A 99 7.21 1.67 9.86
CA ARG A 99 6.83 1.52 11.26
C ARG A 99 6.65 2.89 11.89
N THR A 100 5.78 3.00 12.88
CA THR A 100 5.57 4.26 13.59
C THR A 100 5.23 3.99 15.04
N ASP A 101 5.91 4.68 15.94
CA ASP A 101 5.61 4.59 17.37
C ASP A 101 4.15 4.94 17.65
N ASN A 102 3.50 4.17 18.53
CA ASN A 102 2.06 4.30 18.80
C ASN A 102 1.69 5.66 19.39
N THR A 103 2.61 6.32 20.11
CA THR A 103 2.39 7.69 20.61
C THR A 103 2.25 8.71 19.47
N VAL A 104 2.76 8.38 18.29
CA VAL A 104 2.66 9.17 17.05
C VAL A 104 1.57 8.62 16.12
N LEU A 105 1.43 7.29 16.01
CA LEU A 105 0.46 6.67 15.10
C LEU A 105 -0.98 6.89 15.56
N TYR A 106 -1.26 6.77 16.86
CA TYR A 106 -2.60 6.96 17.42
C TYR A 106 -3.20 8.33 17.06
N PRO A 107 -2.54 9.48 17.36
CA PRO A 107 -3.09 10.79 17.00
C PRO A 107 -3.31 10.96 15.49
N ARG A 108 -2.44 10.40 14.65
CA ARG A 108 -2.62 10.42 13.17
C ARG A 108 -3.84 9.63 12.71
N LEU A 109 -4.13 8.50 13.35
CA LEU A 109 -5.30 7.68 13.03
C LEU A 109 -6.59 8.36 13.53
N THR A 110 -6.58 8.90 14.75
CA THR A 110 -7.74 9.62 15.28
C THR A 110 -8.09 10.87 14.47
N SER A 111 -7.11 11.56 13.88
CA SER A 111 -7.36 12.71 13.02
C SER A 111 -8.00 12.37 11.67
N ARG A 112 -8.14 11.08 11.33
CA ARG A 112 -8.78 10.59 10.09
C ARG A 112 -10.28 10.30 10.26
N ASN A 113 -10.88 10.67 11.40
CA ASN A 113 -12.28 10.38 11.73
C ASN A 113 -12.65 8.88 11.66
N TYR A 114 -11.71 8.00 11.97
CA TYR A 114 -11.99 6.58 12.16
C TYR A 114 -12.73 6.34 13.48
N SER A 115 -13.52 5.27 13.53
CA SER A 115 -14.12 4.82 14.78
C SER A 115 -13.04 4.39 15.78
N THR A 116 -13.36 4.46 17.06
CA THR A 116 -12.43 4.06 18.14
C THR A 116 -12.01 2.60 17.97
N GLU A 117 -12.93 1.74 17.55
CA GLU A 117 -12.71 0.33 17.27
C GLU A 117 -11.66 0.16 16.16
N LYS A 118 -11.86 0.83 15.01
CA LYS A 118 -10.92 0.79 13.88
C LYS A 118 -9.54 1.32 14.23
N VAL A 119 -9.48 2.40 15.02
CA VAL A 119 -8.18 2.93 15.52
C VAL A 119 -7.50 1.90 16.41
N SER A 120 -8.24 1.25 17.32
CA SER A 120 -7.70 0.21 18.20
C SER A 120 -7.16 -0.97 17.41
N ASP A 121 -7.89 -1.44 16.39
CA ASP A 121 -7.48 -2.56 15.55
C ASP A 121 -6.20 -2.25 14.77
N LEU A 122 -6.10 -1.06 14.18
CA LEU A 122 -4.90 -0.63 13.46
C LEU A 122 -3.69 -0.45 14.39
N ILE A 123 -3.88 0.07 15.60
CA ILE A 123 -2.80 0.14 16.60
C ILE A 123 -2.38 -1.26 17.03
N HIS A 124 -3.33 -2.18 17.20
CA HIS A 124 -3.00 -3.57 17.49
C HIS A 124 -2.17 -4.19 16.36
N CYS A 125 -2.55 -3.99 15.10
CA CYS A 125 -1.78 -4.45 13.92
C CYS A 125 -0.32 -3.96 13.97
N GLU A 126 -0.10 -2.68 14.26
CA GLU A 126 1.25 -2.11 14.38
C GLU A 126 2.05 -2.74 15.55
N ILE A 127 1.39 -3.02 16.69
CA ILE A 127 2.01 -3.67 17.86
C ILE A 127 2.45 -5.09 17.52
N VAL A 128 1.58 -5.88 16.93
CA VAL A 128 1.86 -7.29 16.58
C VAL A 128 2.70 -7.43 15.32
N GLN A 129 3.02 -6.33 14.65
CA GLN A 129 3.85 -6.25 13.45
C GLN A 129 3.26 -7.02 12.27
N VAL A 130 1.93 -7.00 12.13
CA VAL A 130 1.20 -7.60 11.02
C VAL A 130 0.73 -6.49 10.08
N CYS A 131 1.01 -6.67 8.80
CA CYS A 131 0.50 -5.84 7.72
C CYS A 131 -0.57 -6.67 7.00
N PHE A 132 -1.84 -6.30 7.15
CA PHE A 132 -2.94 -6.89 6.39
C PHE A 132 -3.08 -6.20 5.05
#